data_AF-A0A3D3IXP9-F1
#
_entry.id   AF-A0A3D3IXP9-F1
#
_cell.length_a   1.000
_cell.length_b   1.000
_cell.length_c   1.000
_cell.angle_alpha   90.00
_cell.angle_beta   90.00
_cell.angle_gamma   90.00
#
_symmetry.space_group_name_H-M   'P 1'
#
loop_
_entity.id
_entity.type
_entity.pdbx_description
1 polymer ?
#
loop_
_entity_poly.entity_id
_entity_poly.type
_entity_poly.pdbx_seq_one_letter_code
_entity_poly.pdbx_strand_id
1 'polypeptide(L)'
;MLAFIQGILRRKKDRVRVAQRHAVGGFNEINTAAYYEHHHHTSQKYQDNNWLVDDIGILRKITDGIVCEIGCGNSKFLHQGAPHFRKMLGVDWAVTPGTQNLPANVDFMQADLSQGFPPA
;
A
#
# COMPACT_ATOMS: atom_id res chain seq x y z
N MET A 1 3.06 6.53 -22.19
CA MET A 1 3.37 6.49 -20.74
C MET A 1 2.88 7.73 -19.96
N LEU A 2 2.96 8.96 -20.48
CA LEU A 2 2.48 10.17 -19.77
C LEU A 2 0.95 10.25 -19.54
N ALA A 3 0.13 9.66 -20.41
CA ALA A 3 -1.33 9.73 -20.28
C ALA A 3 -1.89 8.98 -19.05
N PHE A 4 -1.18 7.97 -18.55
CA PHE A 4 -1.64 7.12 -17.44
C PHE A 4 -1.52 7.82 -16.07
N ILE A 5 -0.66 8.83 -15.95
CA ILE A 5 -0.37 9.51 -14.67
C ILE A 5 -1.43 10.56 -14.31
N GLN A 6 -2.20 11.06 -15.28
CA GLN A 6 -3.17 12.13 -15.05
C GLN A 6 -4.33 11.72 -14.12
N GLY A 7 -4.71 10.43 -14.08
CA GLY A 7 -5.78 9.92 -13.23
C GLY A 7 -5.36 9.58 -11.79
N ILE A 8 -4.07 9.28 -11.56
CA ILE A 8 -3.58 8.78 -10.26
C ILE A 8 -3.16 9.95 -9.35
N LEU A 9 -2.57 11.01 -9.91
CA LEU A 9 -2.12 12.17 -9.14
C LEU A 9 -3.16 13.30 -9.19
N ARG A 10 -4.01 13.33 -8.17
CA ARG A 10 -5.11 14.32 -8.06
C ARG A 10 -4.63 15.77 -8.00
N ARG A 11 -3.47 16.06 -7.41
CA ARG A 11 -3.00 17.45 -7.18
C ARG A 11 -1.99 17.90 -8.23
N LYS A 12 -2.18 19.11 -8.77
CA LYS A 12 -1.29 19.73 -9.77
C LYS A 12 0.18 19.78 -9.32
N LYS A 13 0.43 20.10 -8.04
CA LYS A 13 1.78 20.13 -7.46
C LYS A 13 2.49 18.77 -7.50
N ASP A 14 1.75 17.68 -7.29
CA ASP A 14 2.32 16.34 -7.29
C ASP A 14 2.65 15.90 -8.72
N ARG A 15 1.82 16.29 -9.70
CA ARG A 15 2.12 16.11 -11.13
C ARG A 15 3.38 16.84 -11.57
N VAL A 16 3.58 18.09 -11.15
CA VAL A 16 4.81 18.86 -11.46
C VAL A 16 6.03 18.19 -10.84
N ARG A 17 5.95 17.78 -9.57
CA ARG A 17 7.05 17.09 -8.88
C ARG A 17 7.44 15.78 -9.54
N VAL A 18 6.45 14.99 -9.98
CA VAL A 18 6.69 13.74 -10.72
C VAL A 18 7.30 14.02 -12.09
N ALA A 19 6.79 15.00 -12.83
CA ALA A 19 7.38 15.38 -14.12
C ALA A 19 8.84 15.85 -13.99
N GLN A 20 9.15 16.65 -12.96
CA GLN A 20 10.51 17.10 -12.64
C GLN A 20 11.43 15.92 -12.32
N ARG A 21 10.99 14.98 -11.46
CA ARG A 21 11.75 13.77 -11.14
C ARG A 21 12.00 12.89 -12.35
N HIS A 22 11.02 12.77 -13.25
CA HIS A 22 11.19 12.03 -14.50
C HIS A 22 12.21 12.69 -15.42
N ALA A 23 12.16 14.01 -15.58
CA ALA A 23 13.07 14.76 -16.43
C ALA A 23 14.54 14.63 -16.00
N VAL A 24 14.81 14.40 -14.72
CA VAL A 24 16.17 14.22 -14.18
C VAL A 24 16.57 12.74 -14.00
N GLY A 25 15.77 11.80 -14.53
CA GLY A 25 16.07 10.37 -14.39
C GLY A 25 15.87 9.81 -12.97
N GLY A 26 15.16 10.53 -12.09
CA GLY A 26 14.90 10.11 -10.70
C GLY A 26 13.93 8.94 -10.55
N PHE A 27 13.48 8.33 -11.65
CA PHE A 27 12.77 7.04 -11.65
C PHE A 27 13.61 5.90 -12.27
N ASN A 28 14.88 6.15 -12.61
CA ASN A 28 15.79 5.12 -13.08
C ASN A 28 16.29 4.23 -11.93
N GLU A 29 16.04 4.62 -10.68
CA GLU A 29 16.26 3.76 -9.52
C GLU A 29 15.12 2.73 -9.44
N ILE A 30 15.46 1.49 -9.76
CA ILE A 30 14.59 0.34 -9.50
C ILE A 30 14.61 0.08 -8.00
N ASN A 31 13.61 0.58 -7.29
CA ASN A 31 13.43 0.29 -5.88
C ASN A 31 12.93 -1.14 -5.72
N THR A 32 13.76 -2.00 -5.13
CA THR A 32 13.47 -3.42 -4.90
C THR A 32 12.57 -3.63 -3.68
N ALA A 33 12.13 -4.87 -3.44
CA ALA A 33 11.43 -5.24 -2.20
C ALA A 33 12.26 -4.82 -0.99
N ALA A 34 13.51 -5.28 -0.97
CA ALA A 34 14.46 -5.03 0.12
C ALA A 34 14.64 -3.54 0.44
N TYR A 35 14.58 -2.66 -0.57
CA TYR A 35 14.62 -1.21 -0.35
C TYR A 35 13.44 -0.73 0.51
N TYR A 36 12.23 -1.13 0.15
CA TYR A 36 11.02 -0.74 0.90
C TYR A 36 10.93 -1.43 2.26
N GLU A 37 11.30 -2.71 2.34
CA GLU A 37 11.39 -3.45 3.60
C GLU A 37 12.31 -2.71 4.57
N HIS A 38 13.53 -2.36 4.13
CA HIS A 38 14.47 -1.59 4.95
C HIS A 38 13.84 -0.31 5.49
N HIS A 39 13.12 0.46 4.66
CA HIS A 39 12.46 1.68 5.11
C HIS A 39 11.31 1.44 6.08
N HIS A 40 10.56 0.35 5.96
CA HIS A 40 9.57 -0.03 6.97
C HIS A 40 10.20 -0.34 8.32
N HIS A 41 11.44 -0.84 8.33
CA HIS A 41 12.17 -1.11 9.56
C HIS A 41 12.88 0.13 10.15
N THR A 42 13.34 1.07 9.32
CA THR A 42 14.22 2.17 9.78
C THR A 42 13.63 3.57 9.69
N SER A 43 12.56 3.77 8.91
CA SER A 43 12.00 5.10 8.66
C SER A 43 10.67 5.30 9.39
N GLN A 44 10.67 6.25 10.33
CA GLN A 44 9.46 6.66 11.04
C GLN A 44 8.33 7.08 10.09
N LYS A 45 8.66 7.70 8.95
CA LYS A 45 7.64 8.10 7.96
C LYS A 45 6.90 6.92 7.34
N TYR A 46 7.60 5.80 7.12
CA TYR A 46 7.00 4.58 6.58
C TYR A 46 6.24 3.82 7.67
N GLN A 47 6.67 3.94 8.93
CA GLN A 47 5.99 3.34 10.08
C GLN A 47 4.72 4.10 10.47
N ASP A 48 4.70 5.43 10.33
CA ASP A 48 3.62 6.24 10.86
C ASP A 48 2.49 6.50 9.87
N ASN A 49 2.84 6.85 8.63
CA ASN A 49 1.85 7.29 7.66
C ASN A 49 0.99 6.13 7.17
N ASN A 50 -0.33 6.29 7.26
CA ASN A 50 -1.29 5.41 6.61
C ASN A 50 -2.39 6.27 5.99
N TRP A 51 -2.85 5.91 4.80
CA TRP A 51 -3.83 6.71 4.05
C TRP A 51 -5.27 6.24 4.23
N LEU A 52 -5.49 5.00 4.67
CA LEU A 52 -6.81 4.36 4.68
C LEU A 52 -7.39 4.17 6.08
N VAL A 53 -6.58 4.26 7.13
CA VAL A 53 -7.04 4.12 8.53
C VAL A 53 -8.18 5.08 8.85
N ASP A 54 -8.06 6.36 8.48
CA ASP A 54 -9.09 7.36 8.76
C ASP A 54 -10.40 7.11 7.96
N ASP A 55 -10.30 6.38 6.85
CA ASP A 55 -11.41 6.08 5.95
C ASP A 55 -12.17 4.78 6.30
N ILE A 56 -11.72 4.01 7.30
CA ILE A 56 -12.37 2.74 7.74
C ILE A 56 -13.87 2.94 7.99
N GLY A 57 -14.27 4.05 8.62
CA GLY A 57 -15.67 4.37 8.90
C GLY A 57 -16.52 4.54 7.64
N ILE A 58 -15.93 5.05 6.56
CA ILE A 58 -16.60 5.22 5.26
C ILE A 58 -16.63 3.88 4.52
N LEU A 59 -15.50 3.15 4.51
CA LEU A 59 -15.38 1.87 3.81
C LEU A 59 -16.35 0.81 4.36
N ARG A 60 -16.60 0.79 5.68
CA ARG A 60 -17.59 -0.15 6.27
C ARG A 60 -19.01 0.05 5.77
N LYS A 61 -19.34 1.27 5.31
CA LYS A 61 -20.67 1.57 4.75
C LYS A 61 -20.84 0.99 3.35
N ILE A 62 -19.73 0.65 2.69
CA ILE A 62 -19.71 0.03 1.37
C ILE A 62 -19.77 -1.49 1.51
N THR A 63 -19.00 -2.05 2.46
CA THR A 63 -18.97 -3.50 2.71
C THR A 63 -18.48 -3.80 4.12
N ASP A 64 -18.98 -4.87 4.71
CA ASP A 64 -18.46 -5.53 5.91
C ASP A 64 -17.86 -6.92 5.60
N GLY A 65 -17.77 -7.26 4.31
CA GLY A 65 -17.39 -8.58 3.80
C GLY A 65 -15.88 -8.79 3.72
N ILE A 66 -15.42 -9.21 2.53
CA ILE A 66 -14.00 -9.49 2.26
C ILE A 66 -13.37 -8.23 1.65
N VAL A 67 -12.28 -7.76 2.24
CA VAL A 67 -11.53 -6.58 1.76
C VAL A 67 -10.10 -6.98 1.39
N CYS A 68 -9.64 -6.53 0.24
CA CYS A 68 -8.24 -6.66 -0.19
C CYS A 68 -7.59 -5.27 -0.21
N GLU A 69 -6.53 -5.08 0.56
CA GLU A 69 -5.70 -3.87 0.52
C GLU A 69 -4.49 -4.12 -0.37
N ILE A 70 -4.39 -3.34 -1.46
CA ILE A 70 -3.25 -3.38 -2.38
C ILE A 70 -2.24 -2.31 -1.98
N GLY A 71 -1.00 -2.72 -1.72
CA GLY A 71 0.03 -1.85 -1.17
C GLY A 71 -0.21 -1.57 0.31
N CYS A 72 -0.38 -2.63 1.11
CA CYS A 72 -0.75 -2.50 2.53
C CYS A 72 0.35 -1.93 3.44
N GLY A 73 1.58 -1.76 2.94
CA GLY A 73 2.68 -1.07 3.60
C GLY A 73 2.87 -1.50 5.05
N ASN A 74 2.76 -0.56 5.98
CA ASN A 74 2.95 -0.80 7.43
C ASN A 74 1.82 -1.58 8.12
N SER A 75 0.87 -2.13 7.36
CA SER A 75 -0.26 -2.96 7.80
C SER A 75 -1.22 -2.34 8.83
N LYS A 76 -1.08 -1.05 9.17
CA LYS A 76 -1.96 -0.40 10.17
C LYS A 76 -3.43 -0.47 9.79
N PHE A 77 -3.77 -0.34 8.51
CA PHE A 77 -5.14 -0.48 8.04
C PHE A 77 -5.66 -1.91 8.23
N LEU A 78 -4.84 -2.94 7.97
CA LEU A 78 -5.21 -4.33 8.24
C LEU A 78 -5.52 -4.57 9.71
N HIS A 79 -4.67 -4.06 10.61
CA HIS A 79 -4.87 -4.18 12.06
C HIS A 79 -6.13 -3.48 12.54
N GLN A 80 -6.33 -2.22 12.13
CA GLN A 80 -7.45 -1.42 12.59
C GLN A 80 -8.76 -1.74 11.86
N GLY A 81 -8.67 -2.26 10.64
CA GLY A 81 -9.81 -2.68 9.83
C GLY A 81 -10.34 -4.05 10.25
N ALA A 82 -9.51 -4.95 10.78
CA ALA A 82 -9.87 -6.32 11.13
C ALA A 82 -11.17 -6.46 11.96
N PRO A 83 -11.45 -5.61 12.97
CA PRO A 83 -12.70 -5.69 13.73
C PRO A 83 -13.95 -5.26 12.96
N HIS A 84 -13.81 -4.73 11.73
CA HIS A 84 -14.88 -4.13 10.95
C HIS A 84 -15.24 -4.89 9.68
N PHE A 85 -14.36 -5.80 9.24
CA PHE A 85 -14.56 -6.59 8.03
C PHE A 85 -14.49 -8.08 8.36
N ARG A 86 -15.28 -8.90 7.66
CA ARG A 86 -15.34 -10.35 7.87
C ARG A 86 -13.99 -11.01 7.63
N LYS A 87 -13.30 -10.59 6.57
CA LYS A 87 -11.97 -11.07 6.21
C LYS A 87 -11.18 -9.96 5.52
N MET A 88 -9.89 -9.89 5.79
CA MET A 88 -8.99 -9.00 5.06
C MET A 88 -7.82 -9.77 4.44
N LEU A 89 -7.38 -9.28 3.28
CA LEU A 89 -6.14 -9.71 2.64
C LEU A 89 -5.27 -8.47 2.41
N GLY A 90 -4.09 -8.44 3.01
CA GLY A 90 -3.05 -7.47 2.68
C GLY A 90 -2.15 -8.00 1.58
N VAL A 91 -1.97 -7.22 0.52
CA VAL A 91 -1.02 -7.53 -0.55
C VAL A 91 0.00 -6.42 -0.65
N ASP A 92 1.27 -6.76 -0.54
CA ASP A 92 2.35 -5.79 -0.75
C ASP A 92 3.54 -6.45 -1.43
N TRP A 93 4.33 -5.65 -2.11
CA TRP A 93 5.61 -6.09 -2.66
C TRP A 93 6.63 -6.34 -1.54
N ALA A 94 6.58 -5.57 -0.44
CA ALA A 94 7.52 -5.60 0.67
C ALA A 94 6.91 -6.19 1.94
N VAL A 95 7.68 -7.01 2.67
CA VAL A 95 7.30 -7.43 4.04
C VAL A 95 7.58 -6.31 5.03
N THR A 96 6.69 -6.14 6.01
CA THR A 96 6.86 -5.11 7.04
C THR A 96 6.70 -5.72 8.44
N PRO A 97 7.28 -5.12 9.50
CA PRO A 97 7.16 -5.67 10.85
C PRO A 97 5.71 -5.97 11.27
N GLY A 98 4.78 -5.11 10.82
CA GLY A 98 3.37 -5.22 11.15
C GLY A 98 2.65 -6.42 10.54
N THR A 99 3.24 -7.16 9.60
CA THR A 99 2.63 -8.35 9.01
C THR A 99 2.90 -9.63 9.80
N GLN A 100 3.81 -9.60 10.79
CA GLN A 100 4.17 -10.78 11.57
C GLN A 100 3.13 -11.19 12.63
N ASN A 101 2.28 -10.25 13.06
CA ASN A 101 1.32 -10.45 14.16
C ASN A 101 -0.10 -10.02 13.75
N LEU A 102 -0.55 -10.43 12.56
CA LEU A 102 -1.84 -10.01 12.03
C LEU A 102 -3.02 -10.62 12.82
N PRO A 103 -4.17 -9.93 12.88
CA PRO A 103 -5.38 -10.49 13.47
C PRO A 103 -5.84 -11.77 12.74
N ALA A 104 -6.57 -12.64 13.45
CA ALA A 104 -6.90 -13.99 12.95
C ALA A 104 -7.73 -14.03 11.65
N ASN A 105 -8.42 -12.94 11.31
CA ASN A 105 -9.21 -12.81 10.08
C ASN A 105 -8.47 -12.04 8.97
N VAL A 106 -7.16 -11.85 9.11
CA VAL A 106 -6.32 -11.12 8.16
C VAL A 106 -5.22 -12.04 7.64
N ASP A 107 -5.21 -12.22 6.32
CA ASP A 107 -4.10 -12.88 5.62
C ASP A 107 -3.16 -11.82 5.02
N PHE A 108 -1.88 -12.16 4.87
CA PHE A 108 -0.92 -11.35 4.13
C PHE A 108 -0.24 -12.15 3.03
N MET A 109 0.01 -11.48 1.92
CA MET A 109 0.64 -12.05 0.76
C MET A 109 1.66 -11.08 0.18
N GLN A 110 2.93 -11.48 0.23
CA GLN A 110 3.97 -10.76 -0.49
C GLN A 110 3.88 -11.09 -1.98
N ALA A 111 3.65 -10.09 -2.83
CA ALA A 111 3.52 -10.29 -4.28
C ALA A 111 4.00 -9.08 -5.08
N ASP A 112 4.71 -9.36 -6.18
CA ASP A 112 4.92 -8.40 -7.26
C ASP A 112 3.70 -8.42 -8.19
N LEU A 113 2.82 -7.44 -8.03
CA LEU A 113 1.60 -7.33 -8.85
C LEU A 113 1.85 -6.99 -10.32
N SER A 114 3.06 -6.56 -10.69
CA SER A 114 3.43 -6.41 -12.10
C SER A 114 3.60 -7.76 -12.81
N GLN A 115 3.85 -8.84 -12.04
CA GLN A 115 3.85 -10.23 -12.52
C GLN A 115 2.46 -10.87 -12.50
N GLY A 116 1.43 -10.12 -12.10
CA GLY A 116 0.05 -10.57 -11.99
C GLY A 116 -0.43 -10.70 -10.54
N PHE A 117 -1.74 -10.82 -10.37
CA PHE A 117 -2.32 -11.25 -9.11
C PHE A 117 -2.15 -12.76 -8.97
N PRO A 118 -1.66 -13.27 -7.84
CA PRO A 118 -1.67 -14.70 -7.60
C PRO A 118 -3.12 -15.21 -7.63
N PRO A 119 -3.34 -16.44 -8.14
CA PRO A 119 -4.66 -17.00 -8.30
C PRO A 119 -5.37 -17.11 -6.95
N ALA A 120 -6.69 -16.84 -6.97
CA ALA A 120 -7.58 -16.87 -5.82
C ALA A 120 -7.70 -18.25 -5.16
#